data_AF-A0A1B8NXZ3-F1
#
_entry.id   AF-A0A1B8NXZ3-F1
#
_cell.length_a   1.000
_cell.length_b   1.000
_cell.length_c   1.000
_cell.angle_alpha   90.00
_cell.angle_beta   90.00
_cell.angle_gamma   90.00
#
_symmetry.space_group_name_H-M   'P 1'
#
loop_
_entity.id
_entity.type
_entity.pdbx_description
1 polymer ?
#
loop_
_entity_poly.entity_id
_entity_poly.type
_entity_poly.pdbx_seq_one_letter_code
_entity_poly.pdbx_strand_id
1 'polypeptide(L)'
;MTTQPLHDRDSDRRVIQHLETQVSRLFSAEAALHRLTDVLGITVEPDADGRYDLAALRAQAQDAIEQRAVEQALNVSPSPAILTASGWPMSLTFPTWRCIDDQDISQALSRICRFGGHSRRFYSVAQHCVHVSEIVPREDALAALLHDATEAYIGDLVSPLKSMLPAYKAIEQRLWSAIAQRFSVDPVLPASVKQADLQLLATERRDLLPDSPMEWPCLENIEPLEDTIEPWSPDIASLAWGLRLEELLAEREVA
;
A
#
# COMPACT_ATOMS: atom_id res chain seq x y z
N MET A 1 -25.27 34.47 -25.93
CA MET A 1 -25.38 33.13 -26.55
C MET A 1 -24.03 32.45 -26.37
N THR A 2 -23.90 31.56 -25.38
CA THR A 2 -22.69 30.74 -25.23
C THR A 2 -23.13 29.40 -24.63
N THR A 3 -23.39 28.43 -25.50
CA THR A 3 -23.72 27.05 -25.15
C THR A 3 -22.42 26.26 -25.05
N GLN A 4 -22.06 25.82 -23.85
CA GLN A 4 -21.05 24.78 -23.62
C GLN A 4 -21.57 23.43 -24.19
N PRO A 5 -20.70 22.60 -24.80
CA PRO A 5 -21.12 21.28 -25.25
C PRO A 5 -21.26 20.35 -24.05
N LEU A 6 -22.45 19.75 -23.90
CA LEU A 6 -22.66 18.61 -22.99
C LEU A 6 -21.76 17.46 -23.46
N HIS A 7 -20.81 17.07 -22.64
CA HIS A 7 -20.01 15.87 -22.85
C HIS A 7 -20.94 14.66 -22.78
N ASP A 8 -21.07 13.94 -23.89
CA ASP A 8 -22.04 12.87 -24.09
C ASP A 8 -21.61 11.60 -23.33
N ARG A 9 -22.13 11.42 -22.11
CA ARG A 9 -21.91 10.21 -21.29
C ARG A 9 -22.33 8.91 -22.00
N ASP A 10 -23.16 9.00 -23.04
CA ASP A 10 -23.59 7.86 -23.83
C ASP A 10 -22.51 7.42 -24.86
N SER A 11 -21.62 8.34 -25.25
CA SER A 11 -20.43 8.06 -26.06
C SER A 11 -19.42 7.22 -25.27
N ASP A 12 -19.07 7.64 -24.06
CA ASP A 12 -18.05 6.96 -23.24
C ASP A 12 -18.49 5.55 -22.86
N ARG A 13 -19.79 5.38 -22.54
CA ARG A 13 -20.38 4.07 -22.25
C ARG A 13 -20.32 3.13 -23.45
N ARG A 14 -20.53 3.63 -24.67
CA ARG A 14 -20.41 2.85 -25.91
C ARG A 14 -18.96 2.47 -26.20
N VAL A 15 -18.00 3.35 -25.91
CA VAL A 15 -16.56 3.08 -26.04
C VAL A 15 -16.14 1.99 -25.06
N ILE A 16 -16.54 2.07 -23.79
CA ILE A 16 -16.23 1.06 -22.77
C ILE A 16 -16.83 -0.30 -23.17
N GLN A 17 -18.11 -0.34 -23.56
CA GLN A 17 -18.77 -1.58 -23.95
C GLN A 17 -18.18 -2.18 -25.23
N HIS A 18 -17.70 -1.33 -26.14
CA HIS A 18 -16.93 -1.76 -27.32
C HIS A 18 -15.58 -2.36 -26.91
N LEU A 19 -14.85 -1.72 -25.99
CA LEU A 19 -13.58 -2.23 -25.48
C LEU A 19 -13.76 -3.56 -24.74
N GLU A 20 -14.78 -3.72 -23.90
CA GLU A 20 -15.12 -5.00 -23.24
C GLU A 20 -15.39 -6.11 -24.26
N THR A 21 -16.15 -5.79 -25.31
CA THR A 21 -16.45 -6.73 -26.40
C THR A 21 -15.21 -7.09 -27.21
N GLN A 22 -14.31 -6.12 -27.46
CA GLN A 22 -13.04 -6.36 -28.13
C GLN A 22 -12.11 -7.20 -27.25
N VAL A 23 -11.93 -6.86 -25.96
CA VAL A 23 -11.14 -7.63 -24.99
C VAL A 23 -11.61 -9.08 -24.91
N SER A 24 -12.93 -9.32 -24.85
CA SER A 24 -13.51 -10.66 -24.86
C SER A 24 -13.22 -11.44 -26.16
N ARG A 25 -13.11 -10.75 -27.30
CA ARG A 25 -12.74 -11.34 -28.61
C ARG A 25 -11.23 -11.49 -28.81
N LEU A 26 -10.39 -10.74 -28.08
CA LEU A 26 -8.93 -10.74 -28.22
C LEU A 26 -8.24 -11.90 -27.47
N PHE A 27 -8.98 -12.64 -26.64
CA PHE A 27 -8.51 -13.86 -25.95
C PHE A 27 -8.11 -15.01 -26.90
N SER A 28 -8.29 -14.88 -28.22
CA SER A 28 -7.90 -15.89 -29.23
C SER A 28 -6.72 -15.48 -30.13
N ALA A 29 -6.05 -14.35 -29.87
CA ALA A 29 -4.85 -13.97 -30.63
C ALA A 29 -3.80 -13.27 -29.76
N GLU A 30 -2.68 -13.96 -29.54
CA GLU A 30 -1.50 -13.53 -28.79
C GLU A 30 -0.98 -12.13 -29.19
N ALA A 31 -1.08 -11.76 -30.48
CA ALA A 31 -0.69 -10.44 -30.99
C ALA A 31 -1.59 -9.27 -30.54
N ALA A 32 -2.80 -9.54 -30.04
CA ALA A 32 -3.68 -8.53 -29.48
C ALA A 32 -3.37 -8.22 -28.01
N LEU A 33 -2.87 -9.22 -27.30
CA LEU A 33 -2.39 -9.12 -25.93
C LEU A 33 -1.25 -8.10 -25.85
N HIS A 34 -0.25 -8.21 -26.75
CA HIS A 34 0.86 -7.26 -26.87
C HIS A 34 0.42 -5.81 -27.11
N ARG A 35 -0.61 -5.59 -27.92
CA ARG A 35 -1.14 -4.24 -28.18
C ARG A 35 -1.89 -3.66 -26.98
N LEU A 36 -2.56 -4.51 -26.20
CA LEU A 36 -3.22 -4.11 -24.96
C LEU A 36 -2.21 -3.84 -23.84
N THR A 37 -1.16 -4.65 -23.73
CA THR A 37 -0.11 -4.47 -22.72
C THR A 37 0.65 -3.17 -22.93
N ASP A 38 0.97 -2.81 -24.18
CA ASP A 38 1.62 -1.53 -24.50
C ASP A 38 0.72 -0.31 -24.20
N VAL A 39 -0.58 -0.42 -24.45
CA VAL A 39 -1.55 0.67 -24.22
C VAL A 39 -1.93 0.82 -22.74
N LEU A 40 -1.89 -0.27 -21.97
CA LEU A 40 -2.24 -0.31 -20.55
C LEU A 40 -1.02 -0.28 -19.62
N GLY A 41 0.21 -0.25 -20.16
CA GLY A 41 1.45 -0.27 -19.38
C GLY A 41 1.72 -1.58 -18.64
N ILE A 42 1.05 -2.66 -19.04
CA ILE A 42 1.14 -3.97 -18.41
C ILE A 42 2.40 -4.67 -18.90
N THR A 43 3.22 -5.21 -18.01
CA THR A 43 4.41 -5.99 -18.37
C THR A 43 4.33 -7.34 -17.69
N VAL A 44 4.15 -8.38 -18.49
CA VAL A 44 4.24 -9.78 -18.07
C VAL A 44 5.39 -10.39 -18.84
N GLU A 45 6.34 -11.00 -18.14
CA GLU A 45 7.38 -11.79 -18.80
C GLU A 45 6.86 -13.20 -19.07
N PRO A 46 7.13 -13.77 -20.24
CA PRO A 46 6.74 -15.14 -20.53
C PRO A 46 7.56 -16.12 -19.68
N ASP A 47 7.02 -17.32 -19.46
CA ASP A 47 7.77 -18.42 -18.87
C ASP A 47 8.94 -18.87 -19.77
N ALA A 48 9.74 -19.82 -19.29
CA ALA A 48 10.90 -20.33 -20.01
C ALA A 48 10.55 -20.96 -21.38
N ASP A 49 9.28 -21.32 -21.60
CA ASP A 49 8.76 -21.86 -22.86
C ASP A 49 8.12 -20.77 -23.76
N GLY A 50 8.23 -19.51 -23.37
CA GLY A 50 7.67 -18.38 -24.11
C GLY A 50 6.17 -18.17 -23.89
N ARG A 51 5.56 -18.83 -22.90
CA ARG A 51 4.12 -18.74 -22.64
C ARG A 51 3.81 -17.72 -21.58
N TYR A 52 2.79 -16.90 -21.83
CA TYR A 52 2.29 -15.94 -20.87
C TYR A 52 1.26 -16.59 -19.94
N ASP A 53 1.33 -16.30 -18.64
CA ASP A 53 0.25 -16.63 -17.71
C ASP A 53 -0.98 -15.76 -18.03
N LEU A 54 -1.91 -16.37 -18.77
CA LEU A 54 -3.14 -15.72 -19.21
C LEU A 54 -4.05 -15.31 -18.03
N ALA A 55 -3.97 -15.98 -16.88
CA ALA A 55 -4.74 -15.62 -15.70
C ALA A 55 -4.16 -14.36 -15.04
N ALA A 56 -2.84 -14.31 -14.86
CA ALA A 56 -2.14 -13.14 -14.35
C ALA A 56 -2.33 -11.92 -15.27
N LEU A 57 -2.22 -12.12 -16.58
CA LEU A 57 -2.37 -11.05 -17.54
C LEU A 57 -3.81 -10.54 -17.64
N ARG A 58 -4.80 -11.44 -17.50
CA ARG A 58 -6.21 -11.07 -17.39
C ARG A 58 -6.49 -10.27 -16.12
N ALA A 59 -5.93 -10.67 -14.98
CA ALA A 59 -6.08 -9.94 -13.73
C ALA A 59 -5.47 -8.52 -13.84
N GLN A 60 -4.26 -8.40 -14.40
CA GLN A 60 -3.62 -7.10 -14.63
C GLN A 60 -4.38 -6.23 -15.65
N ALA A 61 -4.96 -6.84 -16.69
CA ALA A 61 -5.79 -6.11 -17.66
C ALA A 61 -7.12 -5.64 -17.06
N GLN A 62 -7.77 -6.47 -16.23
CA GLN A 62 -8.97 -6.07 -15.51
C GLN A 62 -8.69 -4.94 -14.53
N ASP A 63 -7.60 -5.05 -13.77
CA ASP A 63 -7.13 -3.99 -12.88
C ASP A 63 -6.85 -2.70 -13.66
N ALA A 64 -6.09 -2.74 -14.77
CA ALA A 64 -5.82 -1.56 -15.60
C ALA A 64 -7.09 -0.93 -16.23
N ILE A 65 -8.10 -1.73 -16.59
CA ILE A 65 -9.38 -1.24 -17.10
C ILE A 65 -10.20 -0.57 -15.98
N GLU A 66 -10.30 -1.21 -14.82
CA GLU A 66 -10.94 -0.63 -13.64
C GLU A 66 -10.24 0.66 -13.21
N GLN A 67 -8.90 0.68 -13.25
CA GLN A 67 -8.07 1.86 -13.01
C GLN A 67 -8.45 3.00 -13.97
N ARG A 68 -8.52 2.74 -15.28
CA ARG A 68 -8.86 3.77 -16.28
C ARG A 68 -10.32 4.24 -16.19
N ALA A 69 -11.25 3.37 -15.79
CA ALA A 69 -12.64 3.76 -15.51
C ALA A 69 -12.74 4.67 -14.28
N VAL A 70 -11.90 4.45 -13.27
CA VAL A 70 -11.78 5.33 -12.09
C VAL A 70 -11.16 6.69 -12.47
N GLU A 71 -10.16 6.75 -13.35
CA GLU A 71 -9.61 8.03 -13.88
C GLU A 71 -10.71 8.90 -14.50
N GLN A 72 -11.52 8.29 -15.38
CA GLN A 72 -12.61 8.97 -16.07
C GLN A 72 -13.74 9.36 -15.12
N ALA A 73 -14.03 8.54 -14.11
CA ALA A 73 -15.06 8.82 -13.11
C ALA A 73 -14.66 9.95 -12.14
N LEU A 74 -13.37 10.06 -11.80
CA LEU A 74 -12.88 11.08 -10.88
C LEU A 74 -12.73 12.46 -11.52
N ASN A 75 -12.54 12.55 -12.85
CA ASN A 75 -12.44 13.82 -13.60
C ASN A 75 -11.45 14.84 -12.98
N VAL A 76 -10.42 14.36 -12.27
CA VAL A 76 -9.39 15.19 -11.64
C VAL A 76 -8.20 15.26 -12.60
N SER A 77 -8.10 16.37 -13.32
CA SER A 77 -6.90 16.74 -14.06
C SER A 77 -6.15 17.83 -13.29
N PRO A 78 -4.88 17.61 -12.89
CA PRO A 78 -4.12 16.35 -12.97
C PRO A 78 -4.57 15.29 -11.93
N SER A 79 -4.30 14.01 -12.22
CA SER A 79 -4.54 12.88 -11.29
C SER A 79 -3.89 13.17 -9.92
N PRO A 80 -4.54 12.85 -8.79
CA PRO A 80 -3.97 13.11 -7.47
C PRO A 80 -2.67 12.34 -7.28
N ALA A 81 -1.56 13.07 -7.16
CA ALA A 81 -0.22 12.52 -6.95
C ALA A 81 0.54 13.33 -5.88
N ILE A 82 1.48 12.66 -5.22
CA ILE A 82 2.43 13.28 -4.30
C ILE A 82 3.83 13.25 -4.89
N LEU A 83 4.71 14.16 -4.47
CA LEU A 83 6.14 14.07 -4.74
C LEU A 83 6.79 13.25 -3.62
N THR A 84 7.50 12.17 -3.96
CA THR A 84 8.18 11.32 -2.98
C THR A 84 9.60 11.83 -2.66
N ALA A 85 10.29 11.17 -1.73
CA ALA A 85 11.63 11.58 -1.29
C ALA A 85 12.70 11.40 -2.38
N SER A 86 12.53 10.41 -3.25
CA SER A 86 13.32 10.14 -4.44
C SER A 86 13.08 11.17 -5.56
N GLY A 87 12.06 12.03 -5.41
CA GLY A 87 11.70 13.07 -6.36
C GLY A 87 10.78 12.60 -7.49
N TRP A 88 10.23 11.39 -7.40
CA TRP A 88 9.28 10.87 -8.38
C TRP A 88 7.83 11.14 -7.96
N PRO A 89 6.92 11.43 -8.91
CA PRO A 89 5.51 11.53 -8.61
C PRO A 89 4.90 10.14 -8.34
N MET A 90 4.21 9.98 -7.22
CA MET A 90 3.44 8.79 -6.88
C MET A 90 1.94 9.06 -7.04
N SER A 91 1.28 8.31 -7.94
CA SER A 91 -0.18 8.39 -8.07
C SER A 91 -0.85 7.72 -6.87
N LEU A 92 -1.80 8.42 -6.24
CA LEU A 92 -2.59 7.86 -5.13
C LEU A 92 -3.79 7.06 -5.62
N THR A 93 -4.19 7.26 -6.87
CA THR A 93 -5.31 6.54 -7.47
C THR A 93 -4.86 5.29 -8.21
N PHE A 94 -3.64 5.31 -8.77
CA PHE A 94 -3.09 4.25 -9.64
C PHE A 94 -1.63 3.94 -9.28
N PRO A 95 -1.36 3.45 -8.06
CA PRO A 95 0.00 3.04 -7.70
C PRO A 95 0.40 1.81 -8.52
N THR A 96 1.61 1.83 -9.08
CA THR A 96 2.21 0.64 -9.70
C THR A 96 3.36 0.15 -8.83
N TRP A 97 3.56 -1.16 -8.76
CA TRP A 97 4.66 -1.75 -7.97
C TRP A 97 6.04 -1.21 -8.38
N ARG A 98 6.20 -0.80 -9.65
CA ARG A 98 7.45 -0.22 -10.18
C ARG A 98 7.78 1.16 -9.60
N CYS A 99 6.76 1.87 -9.11
CA CYS A 99 6.93 3.18 -8.46
C CYS A 99 7.14 3.04 -6.95
N ILE A 100 7.05 1.83 -6.38
CA ILE A 100 7.28 1.58 -4.97
C ILE A 100 8.79 1.49 -4.73
N ASP A 101 9.29 2.45 -3.98
CA ASP A 101 10.69 2.61 -3.60
C ASP A 101 10.80 2.52 -2.07
N ASP A 102 11.71 1.67 -1.60
CA ASP A 102 11.93 1.40 -0.18
C ASP A 102 12.58 2.58 0.56
N GLN A 103 13.39 3.40 -0.12
CA GLN A 103 13.91 4.64 0.43
C GLN A 103 12.77 5.66 0.63
N ASP A 104 11.81 5.72 -0.30
CA ASP A 104 10.62 6.56 -0.15
C ASP A 104 9.78 6.14 1.07
N ILE A 105 9.59 4.82 1.25
CA ILE A 105 8.85 4.28 2.39
C ILE A 105 9.58 4.58 3.70
N SER A 106 10.85 4.17 3.82
CA SER A 106 11.63 4.34 5.06
C SER A 106 11.68 5.80 5.50
N GLN A 107 11.93 6.69 4.54
CA GLN A 107 12.08 8.11 4.77
C GLN A 107 10.76 8.81 5.17
N ALA A 108 9.64 8.39 4.59
CA ALA A 108 8.33 8.95 4.92
C ALA A 108 7.85 8.42 6.28
N LEU A 109 7.83 7.10 6.47
CA LEU A 109 7.38 6.46 7.71
C LEU A 109 8.18 6.92 8.93
N SER A 110 9.48 7.23 8.77
CA SER A 110 10.31 7.70 9.87
C SER A 110 9.97 9.11 10.35
N ARG A 111 9.20 9.87 9.56
CA ARG A 111 8.77 11.25 9.86
C ARG A 111 7.27 11.36 10.14
N ILE A 112 6.50 10.32 9.87
CA ILE A 112 5.08 10.26 10.21
C ILE A 112 4.96 9.87 11.68
N CYS A 113 4.35 10.76 12.48
CA CYS A 113 4.05 10.49 13.88
C CYS A 113 2.85 9.55 13.98
N ARG A 114 2.95 8.53 14.84
CA ARG A 114 1.77 7.80 15.30
C ARG A 114 0.89 8.67 16.22
N PHE A 115 -0.34 8.24 16.42
CA PHE A 115 -1.33 8.91 17.29
C PHE A 115 -1.63 10.36 16.89
N GLY A 116 -1.42 10.72 15.62
CA GLY A 116 -1.53 12.09 15.15
C GLY A 116 -0.59 13.08 15.87
N GLY A 117 0.52 12.58 16.45
CA GLY A 117 1.48 13.41 17.18
C GLY A 117 1.11 13.76 18.62
N HIS A 118 0.12 13.07 19.22
CA HIS A 118 -0.30 13.31 20.61
C HIS A 118 0.49 12.49 21.66
N SER A 119 1.48 11.71 21.25
CA SER A 119 2.41 11.05 22.16
C SER A 119 3.27 12.06 22.92
N ARG A 120 3.66 11.71 24.16
CA ARG A 120 4.50 12.54 25.05
C ARG A 120 5.88 12.83 24.44
N ARG A 121 6.34 11.97 23.53
CA ARG A 121 7.58 12.08 22.75
C ARG A 121 7.28 11.71 21.31
N PHE A 122 8.11 12.18 20.37
CA PHE A 122 8.03 11.76 18.98
C PHE A 122 8.14 10.23 18.90
N TYR A 123 7.25 9.59 18.14
CA TYR A 123 7.28 8.15 17.88
C TYR A 123 6.73 7.92 16.47
N SER A 124 7.56 7.31 15.62
CA SER A 124 7.29 7.20 14.19
C SER A 124 6.61 5.90 13.82
N VAL A 125 5.92 5.90 12.69
CA VAL A 125 5.38 4.68 12.08
C VAL A 125 6.51 3.70 11.74
N ALA A 126 7.66 4.20 11.27
CA ALA A 126 8.81 3.34 10.97
C ALA A 126 9.30 2.55 12.20
N GLN A 127 9.44 3.19 13.36
CA GLN A 127 9.85 2.50 14.59
C GLN A 127 8.85 1.42 14.99
N HIS A 128 7.55 1.74 14.92
CA HIS A 128 6.49 0.77 15.15
C HIS A 128 6.62 -0.45 14.23
N CYS A 129 6.76 -0.24 12.91
CA CYS A 129 6.91 -1.34 11.96
C CYS A 129 8.13 -2.23 12.24
N VAL A 130 9.26 -1.62 12.64
CA VAL A 130 10.46 -2.39 13.03
C VAL A 130 10.15 -3.28 14.23
N HIS A 131 9.59 -2.73 15.30
CA HIS A 131 9.26 -3.51 16.50
C HIS A 131 8.22 -4.61 16.21
N VAL A 132 7.20 -4.33 15.38
CA VAL A 132 6.21 -5.37 14.97
C VAL A 132 6.92 -6.50 14.23
N SER A 133 7.91 -6.19 13.37
CA SER A 133 8.72 -7.21 12.66
C SER A 133 9.64 -8.05 13.55
N GLU A 134 9.89 -7.61 14.79
CA GLU A 134 10.79 -8.30 15.75
C GLU A 134 10.04 -9.28 16.66
N ILE A 135 8.72 -9.11 16.83
CA ILE A 135 7.90 -9.92 17.76
C ILE A 135 6.99 -10.94 17.07
N VAL A 136 6.97 -10.98 15.74
CA VAL A 136 6.27 -12.00 14.94
C VAL A 136 7.17 -13.21 14.65
N PRO A 137 6.61 -14.37 14.25
CA PRO A 137 7.39 -15.45 13.67
C PRO A 137 8.25 -14.97 12.49
N ARG A 138 9.40 -15.60 12.32
CA ARG A 138 10.42 -15.18 11.33
C ARG A 138 9.87 -15.13 9.91
N GLU A 139 9.03 -16.09 9.55
CA GLU A 139 8.36 -16.19 8.25
C GLU A 139 7.41 -15.02 7.96
N ASP A 140 6.88 -14.37 9.01
CA ASP A 140 5.93 -13.27 8.90
C ASP A 140 6.60 -11.89 9.04
N ALA A 141 7.89 -11.84 9.39
CA ALA A 141 8.60 -10.61 9.72
C ALA A 141 8.64 -9.58 8.58
N LEU A 142 8.77 -10.02 7.32
CA LEU A 142 8.74 -9.11 6.18
C LEU A 142 7.34 -8.50 5.97
N ALA A 143 6.29 -9.30 6.10
CA ALA A 143 4.91 -8.80 6.03
C ALA A 143 4.62 -7.83 7.19
N ALA A 144 5.14 -8.13 8.38
CA ALA A 144 5.07 -7.26 9.56
C ALA A 144 5.81 -5.94 9.37
N LEU A 145 7.01 -5.91 8.77
CA LEU A 145 7.71 -4.65 8.53
C LEU A 145 6.95 -3.74 7.54
N LEU A 146 6.25 -4.34 6.58
CA LEU A 146 5.57 -3.65 5.48
C LEU A 146 4.10 -3.31 5.77
N HIS A 147 3.52 -3.76 6.90
CA HIS A 147 2.06 -3.71 7.10
C HIS A 147 1.46 -2.30 7.05
N ASP A 148 2.18 -1.29 7.54
CA ASP A 148 1.81 0.14 7.47
C ASP A 148 2.53 0.90 6.34
N ALA A 149 3.18 0.21 5.40
CA ALA A 149 3.95 0.86 4.34
C ALA A 149 3.11 1.74 3.41
N THR A 150 1.79 1.51 3.33
CA THR A 150 0.86 2.39 2.60
C THR A 150 0.86 3.81 3.16
N GLU A 151 1.08 3.98 4.47
CA GLU A 151 1.07 5.28 5.15
C GLU A 151 2.16 6.22 4.66
N ALA A 152 3.25 5.68 4.09
CA ALA A 152 4.28 6.48 3.42
C ALA A 152 3.70 7.39 2.33
N TYR A 153 2.61 6.96 1.68
CA TYR A 153 2.01 7.65 0.55
C TYR A 153 0.70 8.37 0.91
N ILE A 154 -0.06 7.87 1.90
CA ILE A 154 -1.38 8.41 2.25
C ILE A 154 -1.48 8.96 3.68
N GLY A 155 -0.39 8.88 4.44
CA GLY A 155 -0.29 9.31 5.84
C GLY A 155 -0.97 8.35 6.83
N ASP A 156 -0.52 8.41 8.08
CA ASP A 156 -1.20 7.78 9.22
C ASP A 156 -2.50 8.53 9.52
N LEU A 157 -3.62 7.85 9.34
CA LEU A 157 -4.92 8.31 9.82
C LEU A 157 -5.29 7.53 11.08
N VAL A 158 -5.65 8.27 12.14
CA VAL A 158 -6.14 7.64 13.38
C VAL A 158 -7.32 6.71 13.09
N SER A 159 -7.30 5.52 13.70
CA SER A 159 -8.22 4.41 13.40
C SER A 159 -9.71 4.79 13.40
N PRO A 160 -10.21 5.64 14.34
CA PRO A 160 -11.61 6.09 14.30
C PRO A 160 -11.97 6.82 13.01
N LEU A 161 -11.08 7.67 12.49
CA LEU A 161 -11.29 8.41 11.24
C LEU A 161 -11.20 7.48 10.02
N LYS A 162 -10.23 6.55 9.99
CA LYS A 162 -10.14 5.51 8.93
C LYS A 162 -11.46 4.74 8.77
N SER A 163 -12.15 4.45 9.87
CA SER A 163 -13.43 3.73 9.84
C SER A 163 -14.55 4.48 9.11
N MET A 164 -14.49 5.81 9.06
CA MET A 164 -15.50 6.69 8.49
C MET A 164 -15.25 7.03 7.01
N LEU A 165 -14.14 6.57 6.42
CA LEU A 165 -13.68 6.97 5.08
C LEU A 165 -13.53 5.77 4.14
N PRO A 166 -14.62 5.29 3.48
CA PRO A 166 -14.55 4.16 2.56
C PRO A 166 -13.61 4.36 1.36
N ALA A 167 -13.52 5.59 0.85
CA ALA A 167 -12.62 5.92 -0.26
C ALA A 167 -11.14 5.79 0.12
N TYR A 168 -10.79 6.09 1.38
CA TYR A 168 -9.44 5.91 1.90
C TYR A 168 -9.05 4.42 1.89
N LYS A 169 -9.94 3.55 2.39
CA LYS A 169 -9.70 2.08 2.39
C LYS A 169 -9.47 1.52 0.99
N ALA A 170 -10.22 2.00 0.00
CA ALA A 170 -10.03 1.56 -1.38
C ALA A 170 -8.68 2.00 -1.97
N ILE A 171 -8.20 3.20 -1.61
CA ILE A 171 -6.88 3.70 -2.01
C ILE A 171 -5.76 2.92 -1.30
N GLU A 172 -5.89 2.75 0.02
CA GLU A 172 -4.98 1.98 0.87
C GLU A 172 -4.82 0.55 0.36
N GLN A 173 -5.93 -0.10 -0.01
CA GLN A 173 -5.89 -1.46 -0.57
C GLN A 173 -5.14 -1.54 -1.91
N ARG A 174 -5.26 -0.53 -2.79
CA ARG A 174 -4.50 -0.51 -4.06
C ARG A 174 -3.01 -0.31 -3.83
N LEU A 175 -2.65 0.59 -2.90
CA LEU A 175 -1.26 0.79 -2.49
C LEU A 175 -0.69 -0.49 -1.88
N TRP A 176 -1.46 -1.16 -1.01
CA TRP A 176 -1.05 -2.42 -0.42
C TRP A 176 -0.79 -3.49 -1.48
N SER A 177 -1.68 -3.64 -2.49
CA SER A 177 -1.44 -4.57 -3.60
C SER A 177 -0.14 -4.26 -4.35
N ALA A 178 0.15 -2.99 -4.63
CA ALA A 178 1.38 -2.58 -5.30
C ALA A 178 2.63 -2.87 -4.46
N ILE A 179 2.57 -2.61 -3.14
CA ILE A 179 3.64 -2.89 -2.18
C ILE A 179 3.85 -4.41 -2.07
N ALA A 180 2.78 -5.17 -1.88
CA ALA A 180 2.83 -6.63 -1.78
C ALA A 180 3.46 -7.26 -3.02
N GLN A 181 3.10 -6.76 -4.21
CA GLN A 181 3.72 -7.16 -5.46
C GLN A 181 5.21 -6.79 -5.54
N ARG A 182 5.58 -5.55 -5.18
CA ARG A 182 6.97 -5.06 -5.21
C ARG A 182 7.92 -5.89 -4.34
N PHE A 183 7.44 -6.31 -3.17
CA PHE A 183 8.24 -7.07 -2.20
C PHE A 183 7.95 -8.56 -2.22
N SER A 184 7.06 -9.06 -3.09
CA SER A 184 6.68 -10.47 -3.18
C SER A 184 6.22 -11.05 -1.84
N VAL A 185 5.33 -10.34 -1.14
CA VAL A 185 4.66 -10.82 0.08
C VAL A 185 3.21 -11.20 -0.23
N ASP A 186 2.63 -12.09 0.56
CA ASP A 186 1.21 -12.44 0.42
C ASP A 186 0.34 -11.19 0.68
N PRO A 187 -0.60 -10.84 -0.22
CA PRO A 187 -1.51 -9.72 0.00
C PRO A 187 -2.43 -9.92 1.21
N VAL A 188 -2.57 -11.14 1.73
CA VAL A 188 -3.28 -11.43 2.98
C VAL A 188 -2.27 -11.46 4.12
N LEU A 189 -2.34 -10.45 4.99
CA LEU A 189 -1.47 -10.39 6.17
C LEU A 189 -1.74 -11.57 7.13
N PRO A 190 -0.68 -12.24 7.63
CA PRO A 190 -0.79 -13.28 8.65
C PRO A 190 -1.46 -12.76 9.94
N ALA A 191 -2.15 -13.65 10.65
CA ALA A 191 -2.82 -13.29 11.91
C ALA A 191 -1.85 -12.84 13.00
N SER A 192 -0.61 -13.34 12.97
CA SER A 192 0.50 -12.96 13.85
C SER A 192 0.83 -11.47 13.74
N VAL A 193 0.81 -10.90 12.53
CA VAL A 193 1.07 -9.46 12.31
C VAL A 193 0.04 -8.61 13.05
N LYS A 194 -1.24 -8.96 12.95
CA LYS A 194 -2.32 -8.24 13.66
C LYS A 194 -2.20 -8.39 15.18
N GLN A 195 -1.81 -9.56 15.67
CA GLN A 195 -1.60 -9.78 17.10
C GLN A 195 -0.43 -8.94 17.63
N ALA A 196 0.68 -8.93 16.89
CA ALA A 196 1.86 -8.12 17.20
C ALA A 196 1.56 -6.62 17.18
N ASP A 197 0.86 -6.12 16.15
CA ASP A 197 0.43 -4.71 16.07
C ASP A 197 -0.41 -4.31 17.29
N LEU A 198 -1.40 -5.12 17.69
CA LEU A 198 -2.19 -4.85 18.89
C LEU A 198 -1.36 -4.88 20.19
N GLN A 199 -0.42 -5.82 20.30
CA GLN A 199 0.48 -5.91 21.45
C GLN A 199 1.40 -4.67 21.55
N LEU A 200 1.91 -4.21 20.41
CA LEU A 200 2.66 -2.97 20.32
C LEU A 200 1.81 -1.75 20.59
N LEU A 201 0.58 -1.69 20.10
CA LEU A 201 -0.37 -0.62 20.41
C LEU A 201 -0.64 -0.51 21.93
N ALA A 202 -0.77 -1.64 22.64
CA ALA A 202 -0.89 -1.65 24.10
C ALA A 202 0.37 -1.11 24.79
N THR A 203 1.55 -1.51 24.31
CA THR A 203 2.86 -1.07 24.82
C THR A 203 3.06 0.43 24.61
N GLU A 204 2.75 0.92 23.40
CA GLU A 204 2.81 2.33 23.02
C GLU A 204 1.86 3.19 23.83
N ARG A 205 0.63 2.71 24.05
CA ARG A 205 -0.34 3.41 24.89
C ARG A 205 0.18 3.56 26.32
N ARG A 206 0.76 2.49 26.89
CA ARG A 206 1.33 2.50 28.24
C ARG A 206 2.48 3.51 28.36
N ASP A 207 3.41 3.48 27.41
CA ASP A 207 4.67 4.22 27.53
C ASP A 207 4.58 5.66 27.02
N LEU A 208 3.85 5.86 25.92
CA LEU A 208 3.96 7.08 25.12
C LEU A 208 2.74 8.01 25.26
N LEU A 209 1.58 7.53 25.70
CA LEU A 209 0.37 8.35 25.82
C LEU A 209 0.02 8.71 27.27
N PRO A 210 -0.59 9.88 27.53
CA PRO A 210 -1.07 10.25 28.85
C PRO A 210 -2.06 9.22 29.40
N ASP A 211 -2.00 9.01 30.72
CA ASP A 211 -2.97 8.18 31.43
C ASP A 211 -4.37 8.72 31.15
N SER A 212 -5.28 7.83 30.75
CA SER A 212 -6.61 8.21 30.29
C SER A 212 -7.63 7.17 30.72
N PRO A 213 -8.82 7.59 31.20
CA PRO A 213 -9.92 6.69 31.50
C PRO A 213 -10.62 6.15 30.24
N MET A 214 -10.25 6.64 29.04
CA MET A 214 -10.84 6.20 27.78
C MET A 214 -10.37 4.78 27.46
N GLU A 215 -11.26 3.81 27.53
CA GLU A 215 -10.99 2.42 27.13
C GLU A 215 -10.84 2.29 25.62
N TRP A 216 -9.95 1.40 25.18
CA TRP A 216 -9.78 1.01 23.79
C TRP A 216 -10.21 -0.45 23.64
N PRO A 217 -11.43 -0.72 23.13
CA PRO A 217 -11.95 -2.10 23.03
C PRO A 217 -11.05 -3.05 22.24
N CYS A 218 -10.24 -2.55 21.30
CA CYS A 218 -9.27 -3.36 20.57
C CYS A 218 -8.12 -3.90 21.43
N LEU A 219 -7.91 -3.34 22.62
CA LEU A 219 -6.87 -3.77 23.57
C LEU A 219 -7.42 -4.64 24.71
N GLU A 220 -8.69 -5.05 24.63
CA GLU A 220 -9.27 -5.94 25.63
C GLU A 220 -8.52 -7.28 25.64
N ASN A 221 -7.98 -7.67 26.79
CA ASN A 221 -7.14 -8.87 26.97
C ASN A 221 -5.83 -8.88 26.17
N ILE A 222 -5.34 -7.71 25.74
CA ILE A 222 -4.03 -7.57 25.11
C ILE A 222 -3.05 -7.03 26.15
N GLU A 223 -2.07 -7.86 26.52
CA GLU A 223 -1.01 -7.47 27.45
C GLU A 223 0.14 -6.78 26.69
N PRO A 224 0.66 -5.64 27.17
CA PRO A 224 1.83 -5.01 26.57
C PRO A 224 3.09 -5.86 26.75
N LEU A 225 4.13 -5.58 25.97
CA LEU A 225 5.46 -6.17 26.15
C LEU A 225 6.05 -5.75 27.51
N GLU A 226 6.91 -6.59 28.09
CA GLU A 226 7.56 -6.27 29.37
C GLU A 226 8.48 -5.03 29.26
N ASP A 227 9.21 -4.94 28.15
CA ASP A 227 10.14 -3.84 27.88
C ASP A 227 9.42 -2.53 27.56
N THR A 228 10.08 -1.42 27.89
CA THR A 228 9.57 -0.07 27.61
C THR A 228 10.14 0.48 26.31
N ILE A 229 9.33 1.25 25.58
CA ILE A 229 9.75 1.88 24.33
C ILE A 229 10.65 3.09 24.59
N GLU A 230 11.84 3.08 24.00
CA GLU A 230 12.69 4.27 23.84
C GLU A 230 12.51 4.85 22.43
N PRO A 231 11.92 6.05 22.27
CA PRO A 231 11.66 6.59 20.95
C PRO A 231 12.92 7.02 20.20
N TRP A 232 12.99 6.66 18.92
CA TRP A 232 14.10 6.99 18.03
C TRP A 232 13.92 8.36 17.37
N SER A 233 15.02 8.98 16.96
CA SER A 233 14.94 10.11 16.04
C SER A 233 14.49 9.64 14.65
N PRO A 234 13.91 10.52 13.82
CA PRO A 234 13.54 10.16 12.45
C PRO A 234 14.67 9.56 11.61
N ASP A 235 15.90 10.03 11.80
CA ASP A 235 17.07 9.54 11.06
C ASP A 235 17.44 8.12 11.48
N ILE A 236 17.40 7.83 12.78
CA ILE A 236 17.63 6.48 13.32
C ILE A 236 16.50 5.53 12.91
N ALA A 237 15.24 5.96 12.97
CA ALA A 237 14.11 5.13 12.57
C ALA A 237 14.12 4.80 11.06
N SER A 238 14.52 5.75 10.21
CA SER A 238 14.69 5.52 8.77
C SER A 238 15.77 4.48 8.50
N LEU A 239 16.94 4.64 9.14
CA LEU A 239 18.05 3.71 9.01
C LEU A 239 17.69 2.30 9.52
N ALA A 240 17.07 2.21 10.70
CA ALA A 240 16.66 0.93 11.30
C ALA A 240 15.66 0.18 10.42
N TRP A 241 14.66 0.89 9.87
CA TRP A 241 13.68 0.29 8.96
C TRP A 241 14.33 -0.21 7.68
N GLY A 242 15.22 0.57 7.06
CA GLY A 242 15.95 0.17 5.85
C GLY A 242 16.84 -1.05 6.08
N LEU A 243 17.64 -1.05 7.15
CA LEU A 243 18.50 -2.18 7.51
C LEU A 243 17.68 -3.45 7.79
N ARG A 244 16.54 -3.31 8.47
CA ARG A 244 15.65 -4.44 8.75
C ARG A 244 15.04 -5.01 7.47
N LEU A 245 14.68 -4.16 6.50
CA LEU A 245 14.21 -4.61 5.19
C LEU A 245 15.30 -5.39 4.45
N GLU A 246 16.52 -4.85 4.37
CA GLU A 246 17.66 -5.50 3.72
C GLU A 246 17.96 -6.86 4.34
N GLU A 247 17.97 -6.94 5.68
CA GLU A 247 18.13 -8.19 6.42
C GLU A 247 17.08 -9.24 6.01
N LEU A 248 15.80 -8.88 6.07
CA LEU A 248 14.69 -9.79 5.79
C LEU A 248 14.65 -10.23 4.32
N LEU A 249 15.03 -9.36 3.39
CA LEU A 249 15.15 -9.71 1.97
C LEU A 249 16.31 -10.67 1.72
N ALA A 250 17.48 -10.42 2.32
CA ALA A 250 18.65 -11.29 2.18
C ALA A 250 18.40 -12.69 2.78
N GLU A 251 17.71 -12.75 3.91
CA GLU A 251 17.35 -14.02 4.55
C GLU A 251 16.41 -14.89 3.70
N ARG A 252 15.53 -14.25 2.92
CA ARG A 252 14.61 -14.94 2.03
C ARG A 252 15.32 -15.54 0.80
N GLU A 253 16.39 -14.92 0.31
CA GLU A 253 17.17 -15.46 -0.81
C GLU A 253 17.95 -16.73 -0.44
N VAL A 254 18.20 -16.95 0.85
CA VAL A 254 18.96 -18.09 1.38
C VAL A 254 18.06 -19.28 1.76
N ALA A 255 16.76 -19.07 1.94
CA ALA A 255 15.78 -20.07 2.36
C ALA A 255 15.20 -20.88 1.18
#